data_AF-A0A3M2JF34-F1
#
_entry.id   AF-A0A3M2JF34-F1
#
_cell.length_a   1.000
_cell.length_b   1.000
_cell.length_c   1.000
_cell.angle_alpha   90.00
_cell.angle_beta   90.00
_cell.angle_gamma   90.00
#
_symmetry.space_group_name_H-M   'P 1'
#
loop_
_entity.id
_entity.type
_entity.pdbx_description
1 polymer ?
#
loop_
_entity_poly.entity_id
_entity_poly.type
_entity_poly.pdbx_seq_one_letter_code
_entity_poly.pdbx_strand_id
1 'polypeptide(L)'
;MTTRRTTARTATRTAGVAAVLLGGSLLLGACAEAQEAVDQAQSAVDSARATADQLRDLADSARQSIEDARTTVDDVTSRLSDLDGTAREAVQGALDQATTAMSDASTALEQAQADGGTATQEQLDNARSALESARSALDSASGQVDSATAEGLDRLAQQVQELSDQVQQAEQG
;
A
#
# COMPACT_ATOMS: atom_id res chain seq x y z
N MET A 1 44.11 -30.13 -41.95
CA MET A 1 43.00 -29.44 -42.68
C MET A 1 41.81 -29.46 -41.73
N THR A 2 41.18 -28.41 -41.22
CA THR A 2 41.04 -26.95 -41.50
C THR A 2 40.29 -26.41 -40.25
N THR A 3 40.83 -25.52 -39.40
CA THR A 3 40.80 -24.03 -39.41
C THR A 3 39.55 -23.36 -38.81
N ARG A 4 39.77 -22.63 -37.67
CA ARG A 4 39.10 -21.38 -37.13
C ARG A 4 37.65 -21.44 -36.61
N ARG A 5 37.16 -20.60 -35.67
CA ARG A 5 37.66 -19.58 -34.71
C ARG A 5 36.46 -19.18 -33.82
N THR A 6 36.75 -18.86 -32.55
CA THR A 6 36.22 -17.75 -31.70
C THR A 6 34.71 -17.43 -31.67
N THR A 7 34.15 -17.25 -30.46
CA THR A 7 33.58 -15.96 -29.98
C THR A 7 33.40 -16.00 -28.46
N ALA A 8 34.02 -15.04 -27.78
CA ALA A 8 33.91 -14.77 -26.36
C ALA A 8 32.56 -14.11 -26.02
N ARG A 9 31.96 -14.46 -24.88
CA ARG A 9 30.88 -13.68 -24.25
C ARG A 9 31.41 -13.09 -22.95
N THR A 10 31.90 -11.86 -23.05
CA THR A 10 32.21 -11.01 -21.90
C THR A 10 30.91 -10.35 -21.45
N ALA A 11 30.40 -10.77 -20.29
CA ALA A 11 29.31 -10.09 -19.61
C ALA A 11 29.81 -8.74 -19.10
N THR A 12 29.30 -7.66 -19.68
CA THR A 12 29.46 -6.31 -19.13
C THR A 12 28.17 -5.98 -18.37
N ARG A 13 28.24 -6.14 -17.04
CA ARG A 13 27.32 -5.49 -16.11
C ARG A 13 27.62 -3.99 -16.16
N THR A 14 26.73 -3.23 -16.76
CA THR A 14 26.76 -1.76 -16.75
C THR A 14 26.28 -1.27 -15.38
N ALA A 15 27.23 -1.14 -14.46
CA ALA A 15 27.13 -0.30 -13.28
C ALA A 15 28.42 0.54 -13.26
N GLY A 16 28.31 1.84 -13.43
CA GLY A 16 29.48 2.71 -13.50
C GLY A 16 29.15 4.10 -14.00
N VAL A 17 28.71 4.93 -13.05
CA VAL A 17 28.96 6.39 -12.94
C VAL A 17 29.60 7.02 -14.18
N ALA A 18 28.81 7.79 -14.93
CA ALA A 18 29.31 8.62 -16.01
C ALA A 18 30.22 9.73 -15.45
N ALA A 19 31.53 9.52 -15.55
CA ALA A 19 32.54 10.55 -15.34
C ALA A 19 32.51 11.53 -16.53
N VAL A 20 31.92 12.71 -16.32
CA VAL A 20 31.92 13.80 -17.30
C VAL A 20 33.28 14.50 -17.26
N LEU A 21 34.14 14.19 -18.24
CA LEU A 21 35.39 14.92 -18.48
C LEU A 21 35.07 16.24 -19.21
N LEU A 22 35.27 17.35 -18.48
CA LEU A 22 35.12 18.72 -18.95
C LEU A 22 36.19 19.07 -20.00
N GLY A 23 35.78 19.17 -21.27
CA GLY A 23 36.52 19.82 -22.35
C GLY A 23 35.96 21.23 -22.58
N GLY A 24 36.74 22.25 -22.21
CA GLY A 24 36.30 23.65 -22.17
C GLY A 24 36.18 24.32 -23.53
N SER A 25 34.98 24.85 -23.81
CA SER A 25 34.74 26.11 -24.57
C SER A 25 33.25 26.50 -24.72
N LEU A 26 32.32 25.97 -23.90
CA LEU A 26 30.87 26.28 -23.94
C LEU A 26 30.34 26.87 -22.61
N LEU A 27 31.20 27.56 -21.87
CA LEU A 27 31.08 27.82 -20.42
C LEU A 27 29.93 28.73 -19.93
N LEU A 28 29.10 29.34 -20.79
CA LEU A 28 27.97 30.15 -20.33
C LEU A 28 26.58 29.53 -20.55
N GLY A 29 26.42 28.63 -21.53
CA GLY A 29 25.15 27.90 -21.73
C GLY A 29 25.01 26.69 -20.80
N ALA A 30 26.10 25.93 -20.67
CA ALA A 30 26.11 24.69 -19.88
C ALA A 30 25.97 24.93 -18.37
N CYS A 31 26.34 26.12 -17.85
CA CYS A 31 26.11 26.45 -16.44
C CYS A 31 24.62 26.73 -16.16
N ALA A 32 23.91 27.39 -17.08
CA ALA A 32 22.48 27.63 -16.94
C ALA A 32 21.69 26.32 -17.01
N GLU A 33 22.03 25.45 -17.97
CA GLU A 33 21.42 24.11 -18.10
C GLU A 33 21.74 23.22 -16.89
N ALA A 34 22.96 23.30 -16.34
CA ALA A 34 23.33 22.57 -15.12
C ALA A 34 22.62 23.11 -13.87
N GLN A 35 22.41 24.42 -13.76
CA GLN A 35 21.62 25.02 -12.68
C GLN A 35 20.15 24.63 -12.77
N GLU A 36 19.56 24.68 -13.97
CA GLU A 36 18.18 24.27 -14.18
C GLU A 36 17.98 22.78 -13.87
N ALA A 37 18.94 21.91 -14.25
CA ALA A 37 18.91 20.50 -13.89
C ALA A 37 19.04 20.27 -12.37
N VAL A 38 19.84 21.06 -11.68
CA VAL A 38 19.97 21.00 -10.21
C VAL A 38 18.70 21.49 -9.53
N ASP A 39 18.10 22.57 -10.00
CA ASP A 39 16.84 23.11 -9.46
C ASP A 39 15.67 22.13 -9.67
N GLN A 40 15.62 21.47 -10.84
CA GLN A 40 14.66 20.39 -11.12
C GLN A 40 14.92 19.18 -10.22
N ALA A 41 16.17 18.78 -10.03
CA ALA A 41 16.52 17.66 -9.15
C ALA A 41 16.18 17.96 -7.68
N GLN A 42 16.42 19.18 -7.19
CA GLN A 42 16.03 19.60 -5.85
C GLN A 42 14.51 19.59 -5.69
N SER A 43 13.78 20.15 -6.65
CA SER A 43 12.31 20.14 -6.66
C SER A 43 11.75 18.71 -6.64
N ALA A 44 12.35 17.79 -7.41
CA ALA A 44 11.98 16.39 -7.41
C ALA A 44 12.26 15.70 -6.06
N VAL A 45 13.39 16.01 -5.43
CA VAL A 45 13.74 15.48 -4.09
C VAL A 45 12.78 16.00 -3.02
N ASP A 46 12.43 17.29 -3.06
CA ASP A 46 11.49 17.87 -2.09
C ASP A 46 10.08 17.31 -2.28
N SER A 47 9.66 17.09 -3.53
CA SER A 47 8.40 16.38 -3.82
C SER A 47 8.42 14.95 -3.28
N ALA A 48 9.50 14.19 -3.51
CA ALA A 48 9.63 12.82 -3.04
C ALA A 48 9.62 12.73 -1.50
N ARG A 49 10.20 13.72 -0.80
CA ARG A 49 10.12 13.80 0.67
C ARG A 49 8.70 14.04 1.15
N ALA A 50 7.97 14.95 0.51
CA ALA A 50 6.59 15.24 0.88
C ALA A 50 5.70 13.99 0.71
N THR A 51 5.85 13.25 -0.39
CA THR A 51 5.21 11.94 -0.61
C THR A 51 5.54 10.95 0.50
N ALA A 52 6.83 10.81 0.84
CA ALA A 52 7.26 9.86 1.88
C ALA A 52 6.69 10.21 3.26
N ASP A 53 6.61 11.50 3.61
CA ASP A 53 6.00 11.97 4.85
C ASP A 53 4.48 11.68 4.87
N GLN A 54 3.78 11.91 3.75
CA GLN A 54 2.35 11.59 3.62
C GLN A 54 2.07 10.09 3.77
N LEU A 55 2.85 9.23 3.12
CA LEU A 55 2.73 7.78 3.24
C LEU A 55 2.95 7.29 4.67
N ARG A 56 3.87 7.94 5.39
CA ARG A 56 4.10 7.65 6.81
C ARG A 56 2.89 7.98 7.67
N ASP A 57 2.35 9.19 7.52
CA ASP A 57 1.17 9.62 8.29
C ASP A 57 -0.02 8.70 8.00
N LEU A 58 -0.17 8.30 6.74
CA LEU A 58 -1.22 7.37 6.31
C LEU A 58 -1.03 5.97 6.91
N ALA A 59 0.18 5.42 6.92
CA ALA A 59 0.47 4.13 7.54
C ALA A 59 0.21 4.13 9.05
N ASP A 60 0.54 5.23 9.73
CA ASP A 60 0.27 5.38 11.16
C ASP A 60 -1.24 5.50 11.45
N SER A 61 -1.99 6.25 10.62
CA SER A 61 -3.46 6.32 10.69
C SER A 61 -4.15 4.98 10.41
N ALA A 62 -3.64 4.24 9.42
CA ALA A 62 -4.14 2.91 9.07
C ALA A 62 -3.98 1.93 10.23
N ARG A 63 -2.81 1.93 10.89
CA ARG A 63 -2.57 1.10 12.08
C ARG A 63 -3.54 1.42 13.20
N GLN A 64 -3.81 2.70 13.45
CA GLN A 64 -4.78 3.09 14.48
C GLN A 64 -6.20 2.60 14.13
N SER A 65 -6.60 2.75 12.87
CA SER A 65 -7.91 2.27 12.37
C SER A 65 -8.06 0.76 12.54
N ILE A 66 -6.97 -0.01 12.33
CA ILE A 66 -6.97 -1.46 12.50
C ILE A 66 -7.09 -1.87 13.97
N GLU A 67 -6.46 -1.13 14.89
CA GLU A 67 -6.56 -1.39 16.33
C GLU A 67 -7.99 -1.17 16.84
N ASP A 68 -8.64 -0.09 16.39
CA ASP A 68 -10.05 0.20 16.69
C ASP A 68 -10.98 -0.87 16.08
N ALA A 69 -10.65 -1.33 14.86
CA ALA A 69 -11.41 -2.38 14.18
C ALA A 69 -11.30 -3.71 14.93
N ARG A 70 -10.11 -4.07 15.44
CA ARG A 70 -9.92 -5.25 16.30
C ARG A 70 -10.75 -5.19 17.57
N THR A 71 -10.81 -4.01 18.21
CA THR A 71 -11.68 -3.82 19.38
C THR A 71 -13.15 -4.04 19.02
N THR A 72 -13.57 -3.59 17.82
CA THR A 72 -14.93 -3.84 17.31
C THR A 72 -15.18 -5.32 17.02
N VAL A 73 -14.21 -6.02 16.42
CA VAL A 73 -14.26 -7.47 16.17
C VAL A 73 -14.43 -8.24 17.47
N ASP A 74 -13.68 -7.87 18.52
CA ASP A 74 -13.77 -8.52 19.83
C ASP A 74 -15.15 -8.30 20.48
N ASP A 75 -15.71 -7.09 20.40
CA ASP A 75 -17.07 -6.80 20.89
C ASP A 75 -18.11 -7.66 20.16
N VAL A 76 -18.09 -7.67 18.82
CA VAL A 76 -19.01 -8.49 18.01
C VAL A 76 -18.83 -9.97 18.33
N THR A 77 -17.59 -10.45 18.45
CA THR A 77 -17.27 -11.85 18.74
C THR A 77 -17.85 -12.28 20.09
N SER A 78 -17.79 -11.41 21.11
CA SER A 78 -18.35 -11.71 22.43
C SER A 78 -19.87 -11.94 22.41
N ARG A 79 -20.55 -11.33 21.43
CA ARG A 79 -22.01 -11.35 21.25
C ARG A 79 -22.50 -12.51 20.37
N LEU A 80 -21.58 -13.20 19.67
CA LEU A 80 -21.89 -14.36 18.83
C LEU A 80 -22.51 -15.56 19.57
N SER A 81 -22.40 -15.59 20.90
CA SER A 81 -22.87 -16.68 21.75
C SER A 81 -24.38 -16.91 21.63
N ASP A 82 -25.13 -15.87 21.27
CA ASP A 82 -26.60 -15.88 21.23
C ASP A 82 -27.17 -16.11 19.82
N LEU A 83 -26.32 -16.19 18.79
CA LEU A 83 -26.71 -16.43 17.40
C LEU A 83 -26.91 -17.92 17.10
N ASP A 84 -27.74 -18.21 16.10
CA ASP A 84 -27.81 -19.56 15.53
C ASP A 84 -26.50 -19.92 14.79
N GLY A 85 -26.27 -21.22 14.58
CA GLY A 85 -25.01 -21.71 14.02
C GLY A 85 -24.67 -21.15 12.64
N THR A 86 -25.67 -20.92 11.78
CA THR A 86 -25.45 -20.39 10.43
C THR A 86 -25.13 -18.90 10.46
N ALA A 87 -25.90 -18.11 11.22
CA ALA A 87 -25.60 -16.69 11.39
C ALA A 87 -24.23 -16.48 12.04
N ARG A 88 -23.90 -17.29 13.05
CA ARG A 88 -22.58 -17.27 13.69
C ARG A 88 -21.45 -17.57 12.72
N GLU A 89 -21.56 -18.62 11.92
CA GLU A 89 -20.55 -18.96 10.91
C GLU A 89 -20.38 -17.84 9.87
N ALA A 90 -21.48 -17.24 9.41
CA ALA A 90 -21.43 -16.11 8.47
C ALA A 90 -20.70 -14.90 9.07
N VAL A 91 -21.02 -14.54 10.31
CA VAL A 91 -20.33 -13.43 11.00
C VAL A 91 -18.86 -13.75 11.23
N GLN A 92 -18.52 -14.94 11.73
CA GLN A 92 -17.12 -15.32 11.94
C GLN A 92 -16.32 -15.27 10.64
N GLY A 93 -16.87 -15.79 9.54
CA GLY A 93 -16.24 -15.70 8.22
C GLY A 93 -16.01 -14.25 7.78
N ALA A 94 -16.98 -13.36 7.99
CA ALA A 94 -16.84 -11.95 7.65
C ALA A 94 -15.79 -11.23 8.51
N LEU A 95 -15.73 -11.53 9.81
CA LEU A 95 -14.74 -10.98 10.74
C LEU A 95 -13.32 -11.45 10.40
N ASP A 96 -13.16 -12.73 10.05
CA ASP A 96 -11.87 -13.30 9.63
C ASP A 96 -11.41 -12.63 8.31
N GLN A 97 -12.30 -12.51 7.33
CA GLN A 97 -12.01 -11.82 6.06
C GLN A 97 -11.61 -10.36 6.27
N ALA A 98 -12.34 -9.63 7.11
CA ALA A 98 -12.00 -8.24 7.45
C ALA A 98 -10.64 -8.14 8.12
N THR A 99 -10.35 -9.01 9.08
CA THR A 99 -9.06 -9.02 9.80
C THR A 99 -7.90 -9.32 8.86
N THR A 100 -8.04 -10.29 7.96
CA THR A 100 -7.04 -10.59 6.93
C THR A 100 -6.85 -9.41 5.97
N ALA A 101 -7.92 -8.85 5.42
CA ALA A 101 -7.84 -7.73 4.48
C ALA A 101 -7.16 -6.50 5.10
N MET A 102 -7.48 -6.18 6.35
CA MET A 102 -6.83 -5.10 7.10
C MET A 102 -5.33 -5.36 7.32
N SER A 103 -4.95 -6.59 7.66
CA SER A 103 -3.54 -6.97 7.84
C SER A 103 -2.75 -6.88 6.54
N ASP A 104 -3.34 -7.31 5.43
CA ASP A 104 -2.73 -7.23 4.10
C ASP A 104 -2.56 -5.78 3.66
N ALA A 105 -3.58 -4.93 3.90
CA ALA A 105 -3.51 -3.49 3.63
C ALA A 105 -2.42 -2.79 4.46
N SER A 106 -2.32 -3.09 5.76
CA SER A 106 -1.22 -2.57 6.60
C SER A 106 0.15 -2.98 6.06
N THR A 107 0.28 -4.24 5.63
CA THR A 107 1.54 -4.76 5.07
C THR A 107 1.90 -4.03 3.77
N ALA A 108 0.91 -3.79 2.89
CA ALA A 108 1.11 -3.05 1.65
C ALA A 108 1.54 -1.60 1.92
N LEU A 109 0.93 -0.93 2.88
CA LEU A 109 1.30 0.43 3.29
C LEU A 109 2.70 0.51 3.90
N GLU A 110 3.08 -0.45 4.75
CA GLU A 110 4.42 -0.53 5.33
C GLU A 110 5.49 -0.76 4.26
N GLN A 111 5.20 -1.61 3.27
CA GLN A 111 6.10 -1.82 2.13
C GLN A 111 6.19 -0.57 1.26
N ALA A 112 5.07 0.12 1.02
CA ALA A 112 5.05 1.40 0.32
C ALA A 112 5.97 2.41 1.03
N GLN A 113 5.89 2.48 2.36
CA GLN A 113 6.76 3.34 3.15
C GLN A 113 8.23 2.93 3.05
N ALA A 114 8.54 1.65 3.20
CA ALA A 114 9.92 1.14 3.19
C ALA A 114 10.62 1.36 1.84
N ASP A 115 9.88 1.22 0.75
CA ASP A 115 10.40 1.36 -0.62
C ASP A 115 10.29 2.81 -1.15
N GLY A 116 9.83 3.77 -0.33
CA GLY A 116 9.76 5.19 -0.70
C GLY A 116 8.62 5.52 -1.68
N GLY A 117 7.50 4.82 -1.56
CA GLY A 117 6.30 4.98 -2.38
C GLY A 117 6.13 3.95 -3.49
N THR A 118 7.08 3.01 -3.64
CA THR A 118 6.99 1.97 -4.67
C THR A 118 6.50 0.62 -4.13
N ALA A 119 5.51 0.60 -3.24
CA ALA A 119 4.66 -0.59 -3.22
C ALA A 119 4.16 -0.80 -4.65
N THR A 120 4.19 -2.03 -5.15
CA THR A 120 3.69 -2.24 -6.50
C THR A 120 2.21 -1.86 -6.50
N GLN A 121 1.73 -1.11 -7.51
CA GLN A 121 0.30 -0.81 -7.66
C GLN A 121 -0.56 -2.06 -7.44
N GLU A 122 -0.07 -3.21 -7.91
CA GLU A 122 -0.66 -4.52 -7.67
C GLU A 122 -0.92 -4.84 -6.18
N GLN A 123 -0.01 -4.52 -5.27
CA GLN A 123 -0.20 -4.77 -3.83
C GLN A 123 -1.29 -3.88 -3.24
N LEU A 124 -1.32 -2.61 -3.61
CA LEU A 124 -2.32 -1.65 -3.12
C LEU A 124 -3.71 -1.97 -3.73
N ASP A 125 -3.76 -2.35 -5.01
CA ASP A 125 -4.97 -2.84 -5.68
C ASP A 125 -5.52 -4.13 -5.05
N ASN A 126 -4.64 -5.08 -4.74
CA ASN A 126 -5.01 -6.32 -4.05
C ASN A 126 -5.55 -6.02 -2.65
N ALA A 127 -4.89 -5.14 -1.90
CA ALA A 127 -5.35 -4.71 -0.58
C ALA A 127 -6.73 -4.06 -0.63
N ARG A 128 -6.95 -3.11 -1.57
CA ARG A 128 -8.27 -2.51 -1.79
C ARG A 128 -9.33 -3.54 -2.14
N SER A 129 -9.03 -4.45 -3.06
CA SER A 129 -9.97 -5.51 -3.47
C SER A 129 -10.34 -6.43 -2.31
N ALA A 130 -9.38 -6.74 -1.44
CA ALA A 130 -9.62 -7.51 -0.22
C ALA A 130 -10.50 -6.74 0.77
N LEU A 131 -10.27 -5.44 0.98
CA LEU A 131 -11.08 -4.59 1.86
C LEU A 131 -12.52 -4.45 1.34
N GLU A 132 -12.72 -4.27 0.03
CA GLU A 132 -14.05 -4.23 -0.59
C GLU A 132 -14.80 -5.57 -0.39
N SER A 133 -14.09 -6.69 -0.58
CA SER A 133 -14.65 -8.03 -0.37
C SER A 133 -15.05 -8.25 1.09
N ALA A 134 -14.19 -7.86 2.03
CA ALA A 134 -14.48 -7.93 3.45
C ALA A 134 -15.70 -7.07 3.83
N ARG A 135 -15.80 -5.85 3.29
CA ARG A 135 -16.95 -4.96 3.51
C ARG A 135 -18.25 -5.60 3.01
N SER A 136 -18.23 -6.20 1.82
CA SER A 136 -19.40 -6.91 1.29
C SER A 136 -19.79 -8.12 2.14
N ALA A 137 -18.82 -8.82 2.73
CA ALA A 137 -19.08 -9.93 3.65
C ALA A 137 -19.70 -9.44 4.96
N LEU A 138 -19.21 -8.32 5.51
CA LEU A 138 -19.75 -7.69 6.71
C LEU A 138 -21.20 -7.22 6.51
N ASP A 139 -21.51 -6.60 5.37
CA ASP A 139 -22.87 -6.18 4.99
C ASP A 139 -23.82 -7.38 4.82
N SER A 140 -23.32 -8.47 4.21
CA SER A 140 -24.08 -9.71 4.10
C SER A 140 -24.34 -10.36 5.46
N ALA A 141 -23.36 -10.30 6.37
CA ALA A 141 -23.50 -10.81 7.72
C ALA A 141 -24.43 -9.95 8.59
N SER A 142 -24.39 -8.61 8.44
CA SER A 142 -25.26 -7.69 9.17
C SER A 142 -26.74 -7.92 8.84
N GLY A 143 -27.05 -8.25 7.57
CA GLY A 143 -28.39 -8.64 7.14
C GLY A 143 -28.94 -9.96 7.71
N GLN A 144 -28.09 -10.77 8.38
CA GLN A 144 -28.45 -12.08 8.91
C GLN A 144 -28.58 -12.12 10.44
N VAL A 145 -28.23 -11.03 11.13
CA VAL A 145 -28.17 -10.98 12.60
C VAL A 145 -29.19 -10.01 13.19
N ASP A 146 -29.30 -9.99 14.52
CA ASP A 146 -30.10 -8.99 15.22
C ASP A 146 -29.49 -7.57 15.10
N SER A 147 -30.28 -6.55 15.43
CA SER A 147 -29.87 -5.15 15.27
C SER A 147 -28.64 -4.77 16.09
N ALA A 148 -28.44 -5.36 17.28
CA ALA A 148 -27.32 -5.00 18.14
C ALA A 148 -26.00 -5.56 17.59
N THR A 149 -26.02 -6.76 17.02
CA THR A 149 -24.88 -7.36 16.31
C THR A 149 -24.64 -6.65 14.97
N ALA A 150 -25.71 -6.33 14.23
CA ALA A 150 -25.64 -5.61 12.96
C ALA A 150 -24.96 -4.25 13.12
N GLU A 151 -25.28 -3.49 14.17
CA GLU A 151 -24.62 -2.21 14.47
C GLU A 151 -23.10 -2.35 14.66
N GLY A 152 -22.63 -3.44 15.26
CA GLY A 152 -21.19 -3.71 15.42
C GLY A 152 -20.52 -4.01 14.08
N LEU A 153 -21.18 -4.80 13.23
CA LEU A 153 -20.71 -5.12 11.89
C LEU A 153 -20.70 -3.90 10.97
N ASP A 154 -21.71 -3.04 11.06
CA ASP A 154 -21.77 -1.78 10.30
C ASP A 154 -20.63 -0.83 10.69
N ARG A 155 -20.31 -0.73 11.99
CA ARG A 155 -19.15 0.04 12.45
C ARG A 155 -17.84 -0.54 11.92
N LEU A 156 -17.71 -1.87 11.89
CA LEU A 156 -16.52 -2.51 11.33
C LEU A 156 -16.42 -2.26 9.80
N ALA A 157 -17.53 -2.34 9.09
CA ALA A 157 -17.60 -2.05 7.65
C ALA A 157 -17.21 -0.60 7.34
N GLN A 158 -17.58 0.35 8.20
CA GLN A 158 -17.14 1.75 8.08
C GLN A 158 -15.63 1.90 8.28
N GLN A 159 -15.05 1.24 9.28
CA GLN A 159 -13.60 1.26 9.52
C GLN A 159 -12.81 0.63 8.35
N VAL A 160 -13.30 -0.49 7.80
CA VAL A 160 -12.72 -1.12 6.60
C VAL A 160 -12.80 -0.19 5.39
N GLN A 161 -13.90 0.55 5.22
CA GLN A 161 -14.04 1.54 4.16
C GLN A 161 -13.04 2.69 4.33
N GLU A 162 -12.91 3.22 5.54
CA GLU A 162 -11.99 4.31 5.85
C GLU A 162 -10.53 3.91 5.60
N LEU A 163 -10.18 2.64 5.88
CA LEU A 163 -8.88 2.08 5.52
C LEU A 163 -8.70 1.94 3.99
N SER A 164 -9.75 1.55 3.27
CA SER A 164 -9.72 1.48 1.79
C SER A 164 -9.47 2.86 1.17
N ASP A 165 -10.14 3.89 1.70
CA ASP A 165 -9.94 5.28 1.29
C ASP A 165 -8.51 5.77 1.60
N GLN A 166 -7.93 5.31 2.71
CA GLN A 166 -6.54 5.59 3.05
C GLN A 166 -5.57 4.93 2.06
N VAL A 167 -5.69 3.61 1.83
CA VAL A 167 -4.92 2.89 0.79
C VAL A 167 -5.10 3.60 -0.56
N GLN A 168 -6.29 4.13 -0.83
CA GLN A 168 -6.53 4.86 -2.06
C GLN A 168 -5.74 6.14 -2.21
N GLN A 169 -5.60 6.90 -1.13
CA GLN A 169 -4.77 8.10 -1.09
C GLN A 169 -3.28 7.76 -1.22
N ALA A 170 -2.84 6.63 -0.67
CA ALA A 170 -1.46 6.15 -0.79
C ALA A 170 -1.01 5.99 -2.25
N GLU A 171 -1.90 5.49 -3.11
CA GLU A 171 -1.59 5.27 -4.54
C GLU A 171 -1.53 6.55 -5.38
N GLN A 172 -2.15 7.63 -4.90
CA GLN A 172 -2.21 8.91 -5.62
C GLN A 172 -1.09 9.87 -5.23
N GLY A 173 -0.36 9.56 -4.16
CA GLY A 173 0.69 10.39 -3.59
C GLY A 173 2.07 10.18 -4.18
#